data_AF-A0A1Y5TFP8-F1
#
_entry.id   AF-A0A1Y5TFP8-F1
#
_cell.length_a   1.000
_cell.length_b   1.000
_cell.length_c   1.000
_cell.angle_alpha   90.00
_cell.angle_beta   90.00
_cell.angle_gamma   90.00
#
_symmetry.space_group_name_H-M   'P 1'
#
loop_
_entity.id
_entity.type
_entity.pdbx_description
1 polymer ?
#
loop_
_entity_poly.entity_id
_entity_poly.type
_entity_poly.pdbx_seq_one_letter_code
_entity_poly.pdbx_strand_id
1 'polypeptide(L)'
;MRGYNSGSNDLLFNQGDWHSTQDAWKKKMVSAIEAMDGDELLNTSTTDLARYYAEQCAFDTPTIHSDDLLVDQREIQIDVSHDRNRLIHDRSRPFYMTGTALDVEIPYSGNKIGFDIQPTTWSTGKPRGTVAANAIKFTISGTT
;
A
#
# COMPACT_ATOMS: atom_id res chain seq x y z
N MET A 1 14.37 12.37 -16.88
CA MET A 1 13.98 10.96 -16.65
C MET A 1 13.48 10.85 -15.20
N ARG A 2 12.22 10.49 -14.92
CA ARG A 2 11.73 10.33 -13.53
C ARG A 2 12.15 8.94 -13.04
N GLY A 3 13.06 8.88 -12.08
CA GLY A 3 13.50 7.63 -11.47
C GLY A 3 12.67 7.35 -10.21
N TYR A 4 11.93 6.25 -10.20
CA TYR A 4 11.40 5.69 -8.96
C TYR A 4 12.48 4.76 -8.40
N ASN A 5 12.99 5.04 -7.22
CA ASN A 5 13.92 4.13 -6.56
C ASN A 5 13.11 2.94 -6.03
N SER A 6 12.94 1.91 -6.88
CA SER A 6 11.93 0.86 -6.71
C SER A 6 12.58 -0.40 -6.14
N GLY A 7 12.25 -0.77 -4.90
CA GLY A 7 12.59 -2.09 -4.36
C GLY A 7 11.65 -3.16 -4.93
N SER A 8 12.05 -4.44 -4.90
CA SER A 8 11.21 -5.57 -5.38
C SER A 8 9.85 -5.70 -4.70
N ASN A 9 9.61 -4.98 -3.60
CA ASN A 9 8.41 -5.09 -2.76
C ASN A 9 7.65 -3.75 -2.60
N ASP A 10 7.80 -2.84 -3.56
CA ASP A 10 7.16 -1.52 -3.53
C ASP A 10 5.80 -1.48 -4.25
N LEU A 11 5.36 -2.57 -4.89
CA LEU A 11 4.13 -2.59 -5.65
C LEU A 11 2.93 -2.78 -4.70
N LEU A 12 2.07 -1.77 -4.62
CA LEU A 12 0.84 -1.85 -3.84
C LEU A 12 -0.24 -2.62 -4.60
N PHE A 13 -1.21 -3.15 -3.85
CA PHE A 13 -2.40 -3.86 -4.35
C PHE A 13 -2.04 -5.09 -5.20
N ASN A 14 -1.09 -5.89 -4.71
CA ASN A 14 -0.49 -6.98 -5.49
C ASN A 14 -0.22 -8.27 -4.70
N GLN A 15 -0.53 -8.33 -3.41
CA GLN A 15 -0.22 -9.50 -2.59
C GLN A 15 -1.34 -10.55 -2.58
N GLY A 16 -2.58 -10.14 -2.81
CA GLY A 16 -3.72 -11.05 -2.91
C GLY A 16 -4.92 -10.38 -3.58
N ASP A 17 -5.95 -11.13 -3.90
CA ASP A 17 -7.18 -10.60 -4.48
C ASP A 17 -8.29 -10.45 -3.43
N TRP A 18 -9.21 -9.53 -3.70
CA TRP A 18 -10.35 -9.25 -2.82
C TRP A 18 -11.23 -10.48 -2.57
N HIS A 19 -11.45 -11.33 -3.58
CA HIS A 19 -12.37 -12.47 -3.46
C HIS A 19 -11.81 -13.54 -2.50
N SER A 20 -10.55 -13.94 -2.71
CA SER A 20 -9.84 -14.87 -1.82
C SER A 20 -9.75 -14.33 -0.39
N THR A 21 -9.53 -13.02 -0.24
CA THR A 21 -9.47 -12.37 1.08
C THR A 21 -10.82 -12.41 1.80
N GLN A 22 -11.90 -12.06 1.09
CA GLN A 22 -13.27 -12.11 1.60
C GLN A 22 -13.67 -13.53 2.02
N ASP A 23 -13.35 -14.53 1.19
CA ASP A 23 -13.63 -15.93 1.48
C ASP A 23 -12.87 -16.43 2.71
N ALA A 24 -11.60 -16.03 2.87
CA ALA A 24 -10.80 -16.37 4.04
C ALA A 24 -11.40 -15.78 5.32
N TRP A 25 -11.84 -14.52 5.29
CA TRP A 25 -12.51 -13.88 6.43
C TRP A 25 -13.84 -14.54 6.76
N LYS A 26 -14.64 -14.90 5.75
CA LYS A 26 -15.90 -15.62 5.96
C LYS A 26 -15.65 -16.99 6.61
N LYS A 27 -14.68 -17.76 6.13
CA LYS A 27 -14.32 -19.05 6.74
C LYS A 27 -13.86 -18.87 8.19
N LYS A 28 -13.03 -17.86 8.46
CA LYS A 28 -12.58 -17.54 9.83
C LYS A 28 -13.76 -17.20 10.75
N MET A 29 -14.74 -16.44 10.26
CA MET A 29 -15.96 -16.12 11.01
C MET A 29 -16.79 -17.37 11.32
N VAL A 30 -17.03 -18.24 10.32
CA VAL A 30 -17.78 -19.50 10.54
C VAL A 30 -17.07 -20.38 11.56
N SER A 31 -15.75 -20.55 11.46
CA SER A 31 -14.99 -21.32 12.46
C SER A 31 -15.02 -20.71 13.85
N ALA A 32 -15.07 -19.37 13.95
CA ALA A 32 -15.22 -18.69 15.24
C ALA A 32 -16.60 -18.89 15.87
N ILE A 33 -17.66 -19.00 15.04
CA ILE A 33 -19.02 -19.31 15.49
C ILE A 33 -19.12 -20.78 15.93
N GLU A 34 -18.56 -21.70 15.15
CA GLU A 34 -18.54 -23.14 15.47
C GLU A 34 -17.74 -23.46 16.74
N ALA A 35 -16.75 -22.64 17.08
CA ALA A 35 -15.94 -22.78 18.28
C ALA A 35 -16.57 -22.12 19.54
N MET A 36 -17.69 -21.39 19.42
CA MET A 36 -18.38 -20.83 20.59
C MET A 36 -18.95 -21.95 21.47
N ASP A 37 -18.93 -21.72 22.76
CA ASP A 37 -19.53 -22.61 23.74
C ASP A 37 -21.06 -22.64 23.58
N GLY A 38 -21.64 -23.84 23.66
CA GLY A 38 -23.07 -24.05 23.46
C GLY A 38 -23.95 -23.30 24.46
N ASP A 39 -23.47 -23.06 25.68
CA ASP A 39 -24.22 -22.35 26.71
C ASP A 39 -24.26 -20.83 26.45
N GLU A 40 -23.24 -20.27 25.82
CA GLU A 40 -23.17 -18.84 25.45
C GLU A 40 -24.08 -18.54 24.24
N LEU A 41 -24.16 -19.49 23.29
CA LEU A 41 -25.08 -19.44 22.14
C LEU A 41 -26.56 -19.50 22.55
N LEU A 42 -26.88 -20.29 23.58
CA LEU A 42 -28.26 -20.46 24.06
C LEU A 42 -28.77 -19.27 24.88
N ASN A 43 -27.87 -18.52 25.51
CA ASN A 43 -28.21 -17.38 26.37
C ASN A 43 -28.12 -16.02 25.68
N THR A 44 -27.56 -15.96 24.47
CA THR A 44 -27.41 -14.71 23.70
C THR A 44 -28.43 -14.67 22.57
N SER A 45 -29.07 -13.50 22.37
CA SER A 45 -30.00 -13.37 21.25
C SER A 45 -29.27 -13.49 19.92
N THR A 46 -29.91 -14.09 18.91
CA THR A 46 -29.35 -14.21 17.56
C THR A 46 -28.98 -12.83 16.97
N THR A 47 -29.73 -11.79 17.33
CA THR A 47 -29.48 -10.41 16.89
C THR A 47 -28.20 -9.84 17.49
N ASP A 48 -27.91 -10.11 18.76
CA ASP A 48 -26.70 -9.61 19.41
C ASP A 48 -25.45 -10.35 18.93
N LEU A 49 -25.55 -11.67 18.71
CA LEU A 49 -24.49 -12.44 18.06
C LEU A 49 -24.21 -11.94 16.64
N ALA A 50 -25.26 -11.69 15.84
CA ALA A 50 -25.09 -11.15 14.50
C ALA A 50 -24.39 -9.78 14.51
N ARG A 51 -24.72 -8.91 15.48
CA ARG A 51 -24.05 -7.62 15.66
C ARG A 51 -22.59 -7.79 16.04
N TYR A 52 -22.30 -8.64 17.03
CA TYR A 52 -20.94 -8.90 17.51
C TYR A 52 -20.01 -9.38 16.37
N TYR A 53 -20.45 -10.35 15.58
CA TYR A 53 -19.65 -10.85 14.46
C TYR A 53 -19.56 -9.88 13.28
N ALA A 54 -20.61 -9.10 13.03
CA ALA A 54 -20.59 -8.06 12.01
C ALA A 54 -19.58 -6.95 12.37
N GLU A 55 -19.54 -6.52 13.63
CA GLU A 55 -18.56 -5.54 14.12
C GLU A 55 -17.14 -6.11 14.09
N GLN A 56 -16.95 -7.37 14.49
CA GLN A 56 -15.62 -8.01 14.46
C GLN A 56 -15.07 -8.18 13.04
N CYS A 57 -15.94 -8.37 12.06
CA CYS A 57 -15.56 -8.53 10.65
C CYS A 57 -15.69 -7.25 9.84
N ALA A 58 -16.00 -6.11 10.47
CA ALA A 58 -16.01 -4.82 9.82
C ALA A 58 -14.58 -4.49 9.35
N PHE A 59 -14.40 -4.44 8.03
CA PHE A 59 -13.12 -4.04 7.45
C PHE A 59 -13.02 -2.52 7.41
N ASP A 60 -12.10 -1.99 8.23
CA ASP A 60 -11.78 -0.56 8.24
C ASP A 60 -10.94 -0.20 7.01
N THR A 61 -11.59 0.38 6.00
CA THR A 61 -10.95 0.69 4.72
C THR A 61 -9.91 1.79 4.90
N PRO A 62 -8.67 1.61 4.39
CA PRO A 62 -7.65 2.62 4.54
C PRO A 62 -8.06 3.94 3.86
N THR A 63 -8.01 5.03 4.62
CA THR A 63 -8.32 6.39 4.14
C THR A 63 -7.05 7.22 4.16
N ILE A 64 -6.70 7.81 3.02
CA ILE A 64 -5.47 8.59 2.83
C ILE A 64 -5.73 10.05 3.21
N HIS A 65 -4.86 10.63 4.02
CA HIS A 65 -4.91 12.04 4.45
C HIS A 65 -3.89 12.86 3.67
N SER A 66 -4.23 13.19 2.43
CA SER A 66 -3.33 13.91 1.51
C SER A 66 -2.96 15.31 1.99
N ASP A 67 -3.82 15.95 2.78
CA ASP A 67 -3.58 17.31 3.28
C ASP A 67 -2.48 17.35 4.35
N ASP A 68 -2.21 16.22 5.00
CA ASP A 68 -1.21 16.07 6.07
C ASP A 68 0.10 15.42 5.57
N LEU A 69 0.34 15.44 4.26
CA LEU A 69 1.55 14.85 3.70
C LEU A 69 2.81 15.61 4.15
N LEU A 70 3.88 14.86 4.38
CA LEU A 70 5.19 15.38 4.67
C LEU A 70 6.09 15.15 3.45
N VAL A 71 6.86 16.18 3.09
CA VAL A 71 7.85 16.11 2.01
C VAL A 71 9.19 16.55 2.55
N ASP A 72 10.19 15.69 2.41
CA ASP A 72 11.59 16.05 2.60
C ASP A 72 12.29 16.11 1.25
N GLN A 73 13.24 17.03 1.12
CA GLN A 73 13.99 17.26 -0.11
C GLN A 73 15.48 17.05 0.15
N ARG A 74 16.12 16.24 -0.69
CA ARG A 74 17.57 16.04 -0.64
C ARG A 74 18.21 16.01 -2.01
N GLU A 75 19.47 16.42 -2.06
CA GLU A 75 20.30 16.29 -3.25
C GLU A 75 20.76 14.84 -3.43
N ILE A 76 20.70 14.34 -4.66
CA ILE A 76 21.19 13.01 -5.02
C ILE A 76 21.99 13.05 -6.32
N GLN A 77 22.88 12.09 -6.51
CA GLN A 77 23.57 11.89 -7.77
C GLN A 77 22.77 10.93 -8.64
N ILE A 78 22.32 11.39 -9.81
CA ILE A 78 21.53 10.60 -10.77
C ILE A 78 22.39 10.32 -11.99
N ASP A 79 22.50 9.06 -12.38
CA ASP A 79 23.13 8.69 -13.65
C ASP A 79 22.20 9.06 -14.82
N VAL A 80 22.67 9.99 -15.65
CA VAL A 80 21.97 10.46 -16.85
C VAL A 80 22.62 9.97 -18.14
N SER A 81 23.57 9.02 -18.08
CA SER A 81 24.23 8.43 -19.26
C SER A 81 23.23 7.94 -20.32
N HIS A 82 22.04 7.50 -19.90
CA HIS A 82 20.98 6.97 -20.76
C HIS A 82 19.90 8.01 -21.16
N ASP A 83 20.03 9.27 -20.73
CA ASP A 83 19.05 10.32 -21.07
C ASP A 83 19.21 10.77 -22.53
N ARG A 84 18.20 10.50 -23.36
CA ARG A 84 18.22 10.83 -24.80
C ARG A 84 18.17 12.32 -25.09
N ASN A 85 17.71 13.14 -24.13
CA ASN A 85 17.60 14.58 -24.29
C ASN A 85 18.91 15.31 -23.97
N ARG A 86 19.97 14.59 -23.58
CA ARG A 86 21.27 15.17 -23.23
C ARG A 86 22.33 14.74 -24.23
N LEU A 87 23.14 15.70 -24.69
CA LEU A 87 24.29 15.43 -25.53
C LEU A 87 25.45 14.92 -24.67
N ILE A 88 25.57 13.60 -24.56
CA ILE A 88 26.63 12.92 -23.82
C ILE A 88 27.53 12.22 -24.85
N HIS A 89 28.78 12.67 -24.97
CA HIS A 89 29.73 12.16 -25.95
C HIS A 89 30.16 10.71 -25.69
N ASP A 90 30.41 10.36 -24.43
CA ASP A 90 30.78 9.01 -24.02
C ASP A 90 29.72 8.45 -23.07
N ARG A 91 28.90 7.53 -23.59
CA ARG A 91 27.82 6.85 -22.85
C ARG A 91 28.23 5.45 -22.38
N SER A 92 29.50 5.07 -22.55
CA SER A 92 30.01 3.76 -22.11
C SER A 92 30.22 3.68 -20.59
N ARG A 93 30.16 4.83 -19.91
CA ARG A 93 30.29 4.98 -18.46
C ARG A 93 29.12 5.79 -17.88
N PRO A 94 28.80 5.61 -16.59
CA PRO A 94 27.84 6.44 -15.89
C PRO A 94 28.22 7.92 -15.98
N PHE A 95 27.22 8.79 -16.13
CA PHE A 95 27.39 10.24 -16.09
C PHE A 95 26.50 10.78 -14.98
N TYR A 96 27.08 11.04 -13.81
CA TYR A 96 26.33 11.52 -12.66
C TYR A 96 26.12 13.03 -12.72
N MET A 97 24.90 13.45 -12.43
CA MET A 97 24.54 14.85 -12.20
C MET A 97 23.80 14.99 -10.87
N THR A 98 24.03 16.13 -10.21
CA THR A 98 23.22 16.53 -9.07
C THR A 98 21.77 16.69 -9.52
N GLY A 99 20.90 15.91 -8.89
CA GLY A 99 19.46 16.02 -9.00
C GLY A 99 18.83 16.16 -7.62
N THR A 100 17.51 16.15 -7.61
CA THR A 100 16.70 16.29 -6.41
C THR A 100 15.87 15.02 -6.21
N ALA A 101 15.87 14.51 -4.99
CA ALA A 101 14.91 13.54 -4.51
C ALA A 101 13.93 14.21 -3.55
N LEU A 102 12.66 13.87 -3.72
CA LEU A 102 11.56 14.21 -2.81
C LEU A 102 11.13 12.92 -2.13
N ASP A 103 11.35 12.84 -0.83
CA ASP A 103 10.87 11.75 0.02
C ASP A 103 9.50 12.16 0.57
N VAL A 104 8.45 11.46 0.13
CA VAL A 104 7.06 11.79 0.45
C VAL A 104 6.51 10.77 1.44
N GLU A 105 5.87 11.25 2.49
CA GLU A 105 5.17 10.45 3.49
C GLU A 105 3.71 10.93 3.59
N ILE A 106 2.76 10.06 3.28
CA ILE A 106 1.33 10.39 3.30
C ILE A 106 0.66 9.59 4.43
N PRO A 107 0.15 10.24 5.49
CA PRO A 107 -0.57 9.56 6.56
C PRO A 107 -1.83 8.86 6.05
N TYR A 108 -2.21 7.76 6.69
CA TYR A 108 -3.50 7.11 6.48
C TYR A 108 -4.08 6.61 7.80
N SER A 109 -5.40 6.46 7.84
CA SER A 109 -6.12 5.75 8.89
C SER A 109 -6.73 4.46 8.35
N GLY A 110 -7.09 3.53 9.23
CA GLY A 110 -7.71 2.26 8.87
C GLY A 110 -6.72 1.12 8.69
N ASN A 111 -7.17 0.04 8.05
CA ASN A 111 -6.43 -1.21 8.00
C ASN A 111 -5.43 -1.24 6.84
N LYS A 112 -4.13 -1.33 7.18
CA LYS A 112 -3.03 -1.39 6.20
C LYS A 112 -3.16 -2.51 5.17
N ILE A 113 -3.82 -3.62 5.54
CA ILE A 113 -4.03 -4.78 4.65
C ILE A 113 -4.77 -4.37 3.38
N GLY A 114 -5.57 -3.28 3.42
CA GLY A 114 -6.21 -2.75 2.22
C GLY A 114 -5.24 -2.36 1.10
N PHE A 115 -4.00 -1.98 1.43
CA PHE A 115 -2.97 -1.69 0.42
C PHE A 115 -2.32 -2.94 -0.18
N ASP A 116 -2.54 -4.11 0.40
CA ASP A 116 -2.03 -5.40 -0.10
C ASP A 116 -3.04 -6.06 -1.05
N ILE A 117 -4.33 -5.80 -0.84
CA ILE A 117 -5.44 -6.43 -1.55
C ILE A 117 -5.67 -5.76 -2.90
N GLN A 118 -5.56 -6.53 -3.97
CA GLN A 118 -5.91 -6.08 -5.31
C GLN A 118 -7.43 -5.86 -5.43
N PRO A 119 -7.87 -4.66 -5.84
CA PRO A 119 -9.28 -4.39 -6.11
C PRO A 119 -9.77 -5.21 -7.32
N THR A 120 -11.07 -5.51 -7.36
CA THR A 120 -11.69 -6.26 -8.47
C THR A 120 -11.75 -5.46 -9.77
N THR A 121 -11.56 -4.14 -9.70
CA THR A 121 -11.49 -3.25 -10.86
C THR A 121 -10.13 -3.34 -11.55
N TRP A 122 -10.15 -3.50 -12.88
CA TRP A 122 -8.93 -3.52 -13.68
C TRP A 122 -8.17 -2.19 -13.61
N SER A 123 -6.87 -2.25 -13.30
CA SER A 123 -5.96 -1.10 -13.32
C SER A 123 -4.59 -1.52 -13.88
N THR A 124 -4.07 -0.75 -14.83
CA THR A 124 -2.78 -0.99 -15.50
C THR A 124 -1.59 -0.29 -14.83
N GLY A 125 -1.85 0.60 -13.88
CA GLY A 125 -0.83 1.41 -13.18
C GLY A 125 -0.94 1.24 -11.69
N LYS A 126 -0.53 0.08 -11.16
CA LYS A 126 -0.50 -0.14 -9.71
C LYS A 126 0.46 0.87 -9.06
N PRO A 127 0.00 1.64 -8.05
CA PRO A 127 0.86 2.60 -7.39
C PRO A 127 2.00 1.90 -6.67
N ARG A 128 3.11 2.63 -6.52
CA ARG A 128 4.32 2.14 -5.85
C ARG A 128 4.58 2.94 -4.58
N GLY A 129 4.93 2.25 -3.51
CA GLY A 129 5.24 2.82 -2.23
C GLY A 129 5.48 1.73 -1.18
N THR A 130 6.05 2.13 -0.06
CA THR A 130 6.19 1.28 1.12
C THR A 130 5.14 1.69 2.14
N VAL A 131 4.31 0.75 2.60
CA VAL A 131 3.29 1.00 3.61
C VAL A 131 3.89 0.76 4.99
N ALA A 132 4.08 1.85 5.74
CA ALA A 132 4.42 1.80 7.16
C ALA A 132 3.15 1.66 8.03
N ALA A 133 3.30 1.66 9.35
CA ALA A 133 2.20 1.45 10.28
C ALA A 133 1.08 2.50 10.18
N ASN A 134 1.42 3.75 9.84
CA ASN A 134 0.50 4.90 9.82
C ASN A 134 0.66 5.81 8.59
N ALA A 135 1.56 5.47 7.66
CA ALA A 135 1.83 6.28 6.49
C ALA A 135 2.32 5.46 5.29
N ILE A 136 2.09 5.99 4.09
CA ILE A 136 2.62 5.47 2.82
C ILE A 136 3.85 6.31 2.47
N LYS A 137 4.98 5.66 2.16
CA LYS A 137 6.24 6.33 1.84
C LYS A 137 6.67 6.03 0.42
N PHE A 138 7.07 7.04 -0.34
CA PHE A 138 7.67 6.86 -1.67
C PHE A 138 8.62 8.01 -2.00
N THR A 139 9.59 7.73 -2.87
CA THR A 139 10.57 8.72 -3.32
C THR A 139 10.36 9.03 -4.79
N ILE A 140 10.28 10.32 -5.12
CA ILE A 140 10.32 10.81 -6.50
C ILE A 140 11.67 11.48 -6.72
N SER A 141 12.39 11.08 -7.76
CA SER A 141 13.64 11.73 -8.13
C SER A 141 13.64 12.28 -9.55
N GLY A 142 14.35 13.39 -9.74
CA GLY A 142 14.47 14.04 -11.03
C GLY A 142 15.73 14.91 -11.14
N THR A 143 16.16 15.12 -12.36
CA THR A 143 17.16 16.13 -12.74
C THR A 143 16.49 17.20 -13.59
N THR A 144 16.92 18.44 -13.44
CA THR A 144 16.58 19.56 -14.34
C THR A 144 17.52 19.61 -15.54
#